data_AF-A0A9D4CDN3-F1
#
_entry.id   AF-A0A9D4CDN3-F1
#
_cell.length_a   1.000
_cell.length_b   1.000
_cell.length_c   1.000
_cell.angle_alpha   90.00
_cell.angle_beta   90.00
_cell.angle_gamma   90.00
#
_symmetry.space_group_name_H-M   'P 1'
#
loop_
_entity.id
_entity.type
_entity.pdbx_description
1 polymer ?
#
loop_
_entity_poly.entity_id
_entity_poly.type
_entity_poly.pdbx_seq_one_letter_code
_entity_poly.pdbx_strand_id
1 'polypeptide(L)' 'MKSAYLTCVLALILALRTGVSRGQCEKCDCDGPRVKCSGKQLSTIPLSLPNATVLNLSNNTLASLPDGAFEGWQKLTELD' A
#
# COMPACT_ATOMS: atom_id res chain seq x y z
N MET A 1 -8.66 32.96 -18.63
CA MET A 1 -9.73 31.97 -18.40
C MET A 1 -9.41 30.58 -18.97
N LYS A 2 -8.99 30.46 -20.24
CA LYS A 2 -8.71 29.15 -20.90
C LYS A 2 -7.47 28.41 -20.36
N SER A 3 -6.43 29.14 -19.96
CA SER A 3 -5.18 28.57 -19.43
C SER A 3 -5.35 27.88 -18.07
N ALA A 4 -6.06 28.52 -17.13
CA ALA A 4 -6.37 27.94 -15.81
C ALA A 4 -7.29 26.72 -15.90
N TYR A 5 -8.21 26.72 -16.88
CA TYR A 5 -9.07 25.56 -17.16
C TYR A 5 -8.23 24.36 -17.63
N LEU A 6 -7.31 24.59 -18.58
CA LEU A 6 -6.46 23.52 -19.11
C LEU A 6 -5.51 22.94 -18.05
N THR A 7 -4.91 23.78 -17.21
CA THR A 7 -4.05 23.31 -16.11
C THR A 7 -4.84 22.53 -15.05
N CYS A 8 -6.05 22.97 -14.73
CA CYS A 8 -6.92 22.27 -13.77
C CYS A 8 -7.35 20.89 -14.31
N VAL A 9 -7.77 20.84 -15.58
CA VAL A 9 -8.15 19.57 -16.23
C VAL A 9 -6.96 18.61 -16.30
N LEU A 10 -5.75 19.09 -16.62
CA LEU A 10 -4.53 18.26 -16.60
C LEU A 10 -4.21 17.71 -15.20
N ALA A 11 -4.32 18.54 -14.16
CA ALA A 11 -4.10 18.10 -12.78
C ALA A 11 -5.14 17.06 -12.31
N LEU A 12 -6.41 17.23 -12.69
CA LEU A 12 -7.48 16.26 -12.42
C LEU A 12 -7.24 14.92 -13.13
N ILE A 13 -6.84 14.96 -14.41
CA ILE A 13 -6.51 13.75 -15.17
C ILE A 13 -5.35 13.02 -14.50
N LEU A 14 -4.30 13.73 -14.07
CA LEU A 14 -3.14 13.14 -13.38
C LEU A 14 -3.55 12.53 -12.02
N ALA A 15 -4.42 13.18 -11.26
CA ALA A 15 -4.93 12.68 -9.99
C ALA A 15 -5.84 11.43 -10.16
N LEU A 16 -6.54 11.30 -11.29
CA LEU A 16 -7.31 10.09 -11.63
C LEU A 16 -6.41 8.94 -12.11
N ARG A 17 -5.19 9.22 -12.61
CA ARG A 17 -4.22 8.19 -13.00
C ARG A 17 -3.52 7.56 -11.80
N THR A 18 -3.31 8.35 -10.76
CA THR A 18 -2.89 7.83 -9.46
C THR A 18 -4.11 7.18 -8.82
N GLY A 19 -4.18 5.85 -8.83
CA GLY A 19 -5.19 5.11 -8.09
C GLY A 19 -5.00 5.35 -6.59
N VAL A 20 -5.49 6.48 -6.08
CA VAL A 20 -5.45 6.81 -4.66
C VAL A 20 -6.45 5.91 -3.97
N SER A 21 -6.01 4.73 -3.53
CA SER A 21 -6.73 3.88 -2.59
C SER A 21 -6.74 4.58 -1.23
N ARG A 22 -7.72 5.47 -1.05
CA ARG A 22 -7.93 6.19 0.22
C ARG A 22 -8.08 5.15 1.35
N GLY A 23 -7.04 5.01 2.18
CA GLY A 23 -7.08 4.30 3.47
C GLY A 23 -6.45 2.89 3.53
N GLN A 24 -6.15 2.22 2.42
CA GLN A 24 -5.56 0.86 2.47
C GLN A 24 -4.05 0.81 2.75
N CYS A 25 -3.39 1.98 2.83
CA CYS A 25 -1.95 2.03 3.04
C CYS A 25 -1.55 3.22 3.91
N GLU A 26 -2.22 3.38 5.07
CA GLU A 26 -1.87 4.47 6.00
C GLU A 26 -0.55 4.23 6.74
N LYS A 27 -0.21 2.95 7.00
CA LYS A 27 1.00 2.58 7.76
C LYS A 27 2.18 2.15 6.89
N CYS A 28 1.95 1.90 5.61
CA CYS A 28 2.95 1.37 4.69
C CYS A 28 2.92 2.15 3.38
N ASP A 29 3.95 1.96 2.56
CA ASP A 29 4.03 2.56 1.24
C ASP A 29 3.58 1.52 0.20
N CYS A 30 2.44 1.78 -0.45
CA CYS A 30 1.89 0.91 -1.48
C CYS A 30 2.24 1.42 -2.88
N ASP A 31 2.73 0.52 -3.73
CA ASP A 31 3.03 0.75 -5.13
C ASP A 31 2.45 -0.39 -5.98
N GLY A 32 1.22 -0.21 -6.45
CA GLY A 32 0.44 -1.25 -7.13
C GLY A 32 0.29 -2.49 -6.24
N PRO A 33 0.77 -3.68 -6.67
CA PRO A 33 0.70 -4.91 -5.88
C PRO A 33 1.86 -5.08 -4.88
N ARG A 34 2.78 -4.10 -4.77
CA ARG A 34 3.92 -4.15 -3.85
C ARG A 34 3.61 -3.28 -2.62
N VAL A 35 3.73 -3.86 -1.43
CA VAL A 35 3.50 -3.19 -0.15
C VAL A 35 4.80 -3.16 0.64
N LYS A 36 5.31 -1.96 0.90
CA LYS A 36 6.57 -1.73 1.61
C LYS A 36 6.27 -1.20 3.01
N CYS A 37 6.45 -2.06 4.00
CA CYS A 37 6.28 -1.73 5.42
C CYS A 37 7.62 -1.75 6.19
N SER A 38 8.76 -1.79 5.51
CA SER A 38 10.07 -1.87 6.16
C SER A 38 10.30 -0.68 7.10
N GLY A 39 10.79 -0.94 8.31
CA GLY A 39 11.18 0.12 9.26
C GLY A 39 10.04 0.96 9.82
N LYS A 40 8.78 0.52 9.69
CA LYS A 40 7.58 1.26 10.14
C LYS A 40 7.23 1.01 11.62
N GLN A 41 8.12 0.36 12.38
CA GLN A 41 7.93 0.06 13.82
C GLN A 41 6.63 -0.73 14.10
N LEU A 42 6.27 -1.62 13.18
CA LEU A 42 5.10 -2.46 13.32
C LEU A 42 5.33 -3.49 14.42
N SER A 43 4.40 -3.57 15.37
CA SER A 43 4.31 -4.65 16.35
C SER A 43 3.29 -5.74 15.95
N THR A 44 2.41 -5.42 14.99
CA THR A 44 1.44 -6.34 14.39
C THR A 44 1.24 -6.01 12.90
N ILE A 45 0.72 -6.97 12.12
CA ILE A 45 0.34 -6.70 10.74
C ILE A 45 -0.89 -5.79 10.72
N PRO A 46 -0.88 -4.66 9.98
CA PRO A 46 -2.05 -3.81 9.85
C PRO A 46 -3.20 -4.53 9.12
N LEU A 47 -4.40 -4.49 9.70
CA LEU A 47 -5.62 -5.06 9.12
C LEU A 47 -6.03 -4.43 7.77
N SER A 48 -5.55 -3.22 7.48
CA SER A 48 -5.95 -2.44 6.30
C SER A 48 -5.09 -2.67 5.06
N LEU A 49 -4.12 -3.59 5.08
CA LEU A 49 -3.26 -3.83 3.92
C LEU A 49 -4.02 -4.49 2.76
N PRO A 50 -3.78 -4.05 1.51
CA PRO A 50 -4.37 -4.69 0.34
C PRO A 50 -3.73 -6.05 0.11
N ASN A 51 -4.44 -6.92 -0.61
CA ASN A 51 -3.89 -8.18 -1.12
C ASN A 51 -2.67 -7.88 -2.00
N ALA A 52 -1.47 -8.15 -1.49
CA ALA A 52 -0.22 -7.82 -2.16
C ALA A 52 0.35 -9.03 -2.88
N THR A 53 1.14 -8.78 -3.93
CA THR A 53 2.03 -9.79 -4.52
C THR A 53 3.38 -9.83 -3.82
N VAL A 54 3.85 -8.67 -3.35
CA VAL A 54 5.07 -8.56 -2.56
C VAL A 54 4.78 -7.76 -1.31
N LEU A 55 5.10 -8.31 -0.15
CA LEU A 55 4.95 -7.65 1.15
C LEU A 55 6.30 -7.63 1.86
N ASN A 56 6.81 -6.44 2.16
CA ASN A 56 8.04 -6.28 2.95
C ASN A 56 7.70 -5.78 4.36
N LEU A 57 7.87 -6.63 5.37
CA LEU A 57 7.74 -6.39 6.80
C LEU A 57 9.10 -6.31 7.52
N SER A 58 10.23 -6.36 6.81
CA SER A 58 11.58 -6.28 7.39
C SER A 58 11.81 -5.07 8.32
N ASN A 59 12.79 -5.15 9.22
CA ASN A 59 13.16 -4.06 10.13
C ASN A 59 12.00 -3.53 11.01
N ASN A 60 11.05 -4.39 11.37
CA ASN A 60 9.99 -4.07 12.32
C ASN A 60 10.21 -4.78 13.67
N THR A 61 9.33 -4.50 14.63
CA THR A 61 9.35 -5.10 15.98
C THR A 61 8.36 -6.27 16.10
N LEU A 62 8.01 -6.90 14.99
CA LEU A 62 7.12 -8.05 14.93
C LEU A 62 7.81 -9.23 15.65
N ALA A 63 7.19 -9.72 16.72
CA ALA A 63 7.71 -10.87 17.46
C ALA A 63 7.35 -12.20 16.78
N SER A 64 6.17 -12.26 16.18
CA SER A 64 5.66 -13.42 15.43
C SER A 64 4.57 -12.98 14.46
N LEU A 65 4.26 -13.86 13.51
CA LEU A 65 3.10 -13.71 12.64
C LEU A 65 1.98 -14.62 13.19
N PRO A 66 0.74 -14.10 13.33
CA PRO A 66 -0.37 -14.96 13.73
C PRO A 66 -0.66 -16.00 12.65
N ASP A 67 -1.16 -17.17 13.07
CA ASP A 67 -1.62 -18.18 12.13
C ASP A 67 -2.69 -17.60 11.21
N GLY A 68 -2.57 -17.85 9.91
CA GLY A 68 -3.50 -17.32 8.92
C GLY A 68 -3.40 -15.81 8.70
N ALA A 69 -2.31 -15.13 9.10
CA ALA A 69 -2.14 -13.68 8.89
C ALA A 69 -2.35 -13.20 7.45
N PHE A 70 -2.14 -14.09 6.48
CA PHE A 70 -2.30 -13.82 5.04
C PHE A 70 -3.35 -14.75 4.41
N GLU A 71 -4.30 -15.27 5.21
CA GLU A 71 -5.41 -16.05 4.68
C GLU A 71 -6.18 -15.23 3.63
N GLY A 72 -6.44 -15.83 2.46
CA GLY A 72 -7.06 -15.14 1.33
C GLY A 72 -6.10 -14.27 0.49
N TRP A 73 -4.80 -14.17 0.83
CA TRP A 73 -3.79 -13.49 0.02
C TRP A 73 -3.28 -14.37 -1.13
N GLN A 74 -4.17 -14.69 -2.06
CA GLN A 74 -3.92 -15.64 -3.16
C GLN A 74 -2.79 -15.21 -4.13
N LYS A 75 -2.46 -13.92 -4.15
CA LYS A 75 -1.46 -13.36 -5.07
C LYS A 75 -0.09 -13.15 -4.42
N LEU A 76 0.04 -13.38 -3.11
CA LEU A 76 1.29 -13.15 -2.38
C LEU A 76 2.33 -14.19 -2.80
N THR A 77 3.41 -13.72 -3.42
CA THR A 77 4.51 -14.58 -3.89
C THR A 77 5.81 -14.32 -3.15
N GLU A 78 5.93 -13.17 -2.48
CA GLU A 78 7.15 -12.74 -1.80
C GLU A 78 6.80 -12.06 -0.47
N LEU A 79 7.41 -12.54 0.61
CA LEU A 79 7.31 -12.00 1.96
C LEU A 79 8.73 -11.84 2.52
N ASP A 80 9.07 -10.63 2.94
CA ASP A 80 10.41 -10.25 3.46
C ASP A 80 10.31 -9.45 4.76
#